data_AF-A0A944AD32-F1
#
_entry.id   AF-A0A944AD32-F1
#
_cell.length_a   1.000
_cell.length_b   1.000
_cell.length_c   1.000
_cell.angle_alpha   90.00
_cell.angle_beta   90.00
_cell.angle_gamma   90.00
#
_symmetry.space_group_name_H-M   'P 1'
#
loop_
_entity.id
_entity.type
_entity.pdbx_description
1 polymer ?
#
loop_
_entity_poly.entity_id
_entity_poly.type
_entity_poly.pdbx_seq_one_letter_code
_entity_poly.pdbx_strand_id
1 'polypeptide(L)'
;MDKSKVIMGSTLKASLSIVGRDVVLVYDSGYISQYSDFIDLEFSFTIEWEPLYRTDPDGESVQQTASYIYSVFYQGGQTGLPVEKAKGVDIIFMVLDWGGGVPLMFKIDKDNKVTVPAQSIGYFFSDSNEYIYVSDIAQYLGDDSYYRNFPCYYDGEQTLVLNLVYYVKDGIFN
;
A
#
# COMPACT_ATOMS: atom_id res chain seq x y z
N MET A 1 -16.01 -6.02 10.03
CA MET A 1 -14.89 -5.24 9.47
C MET A 1 -14.26 -4.47 10.62
N ASP A 2 -12.99 -4.72 10.91
CA ASP A 2 -12.27 -4.08 12.01
C ASP A 2 -11.97 -2.62 11.67
N LYS A 3 -12.55 -1.69 12.45
CA LYS A 3 -12.38 -0.23 12.27
C LYS A 3 -11.05 0.28 12.86
N SER A 4 -10.25 -0.58 13.48
CA SER A 4 -8.94 -0.22 14.06
C SER A 4 -7.91 0.27 13.03
N LYS A 5 -8.20 0.12 11.73
CA LYS A 5 -7.35 0.57 10.60
C LYS A 5 -7.89 1.79 9.84
N VAL A 6 -8.93 2.46 10.35
CA VAL A 6 -9.37 3.72 9.74
C VAL A 6 -8.38 4.79 10.14
N ILE A 7 -7.70 5.31 9.13
CA ILE A 7 -6.66 6.32 9.22
C ILE A 7 -7.26 7.63 9.77
N MET A 8 -6.63 8.19 10.80
CA MET A 8 -7.08 9.44 11.43
C MET A 8 -6.99 10.59 10.42
N GLY A 9 -8.08 11.32 10.19
CA GLY A 9 -8.15 12.43 9.21
C GLY A 9 -8.67 12.04 7.81
N SER A 10 -8.86 10.75 7.51
CA SER A 10 -9.48 10.33 6.24
C SER A 10 -11.01 10.50 6.28
N THR A 11 -11.59 11.04 5.21
CA THR A 11 -13.05 10.98 5.03
C THR A 11 -13.40 9.59 4.51
N LEU A 12 -14.03 8.76 5.35
CA LEU A 12 -14.52 7.44 4.96
C LEU A 12 -15.99 7.55 4.53
N LYS A 13 -16.28 7.27 3.27
CA LYS A 13 -17.66 7.02 2.82
C LYS A 13 -17.86 5.52 2.71
N ALA A 14 -18.83 5.00 3.46
CA ALA A 14 -19.26 3.62 3.40
C ALA A 14 -20.71 3.59 2.91
N SER A 15 -20.97 2.89 1.81
CA SER A 15 -22.32 2.61 1.34
C SER A 15 -22.60 1.12 1.55
N LEU A 16 -23.68 0.82 2.27
CA LEU A 16 -24.18 -0.54 2.46
C LEU A 16 -25.57 -0.61 1.84
N SER A 17 -25.73 -1.46 0.84
CA SER A 17 -27.00 -1.65 0.13
C SER A 17 -27.39 -3.12 0.14
N ILE A 18 -28.66 -3.42 0.46
CA ILE A 18 -29.24 -4.74 0.17
C ILE A 18 -29.69 -4.70 -1.28
N VAL A 19 -28.99 -5.42 -2.15
CA VAL A 19 -29.20 -5.39 -3.61
C VAL A 19 -30.14 -6.51 -4.08
N GLY A 20 -30.48 -7.44 -3.20
CA GLY A 20 -31.47 -8.48 -3.47
C GLY A 20 -31.76 -9.31 -2.23
N ARG A 21 -32.85 -10.07 -2.28
CA ARG A 21 -33.22 -11.05 -1.26
C ARG A 21 -33.81 -12.27 -1.94
N ASP A 22 -33.16 -13.42 -1.75
CA ASP A 22 -33.73 -14.70 -2.15
C ASP A 22 -34.50 -15.33 -0.98
N VAL A 23 -35.65 -15.90 -1.32
CA VAL A 23 -36.52 -16.62 -0.38
C VAL A 23 -36.70 -18.04 -0.89
N VAL A 24 -36.26 -19.02 -0.11
CA VAL A 24 -36.57 -20.42 -0.35
C VAL A 24 -37.72 -20.82 0.57
N LEU A 25 -38.89 -21.07 -0.03
CA LEU A 25 -40.06 -21.58 0.69
C LEU A 25 -40.11 -23.10 0.53
N VAL A 26 -39.83 -23.84 1.60
CA VAL A 26 -40.02 -25.30 1.63
C VAL A 26 -41.45 -25.58 2.13
N TYR A 27 -42.27 -26.23 1.31
CA TYR A 27 -43.65 -26.60 1.67
C TYR A 27 -43.67 -27.97 2.37
N ASP A 28 -43.30 -28.01 3.66
CA ASP A 28 -43.86 -29.00 4.58
C ASP A 28 -43.77 -28.53 6.05
N SER A 29 -44.64 -29.10 6.89
CA SER A 29 -45.19 -28.73 8.21
C SER A 29 -44.30 -28.24 9.39
N GLY A 30 -43.15 -27.61 9.12
CA GLY A 30 -42.34 -26.90 10.13
C GLY A 30 -41.67 -25.67 9.51
N TYR A 31 -42.33 -24.52 9.58
CA TYR A 31 -41.88 -23.30 8.89
C TYR A 31 -40.55 -22.76 9.45
N ILE A 32 -39.46 -22.96 8.70
CA ILE A 32 -38.25 -22.13 8.78
C ILE A 32 -38.16 -21.40 7.43
N SER A 33 -38.43 -20.10 7.43
CA SER A 33 -38.12 -19.25 6.27
C SER A 33 -36.64 -18.91 6.30
N GLN A 34 -35.89 -19.32 5.27
CA GLN A 34 -34.50 -18.91 5.09
C GLN A 34 -34.45 -17.72 4.13
N TYR A 35 -33.80 -16.65 4.56
CA TYR A 35 -33.56 -15.44 3.78
C TYR A 35 -32.07 -15.36 3.46
N SER A 36 -31.73 -15.13 2.19
CA SER A 36 -30.39 -14.78 1.75
C SER A 36 -30.41 -13.35 1.21
N ASP A 37 -29.82 -12.42 1.96
CA ASP A 37 -29.67 -11.03 1.52
C ASP A 37 -28.37 -10.89 0.73
N PHE A 38 -28.46 -10.32 -0.48
CA PHE A 38 -27.29 -9.92 -1.25
C PHE A 38 -26.87 -8.52 -0.79
N ILE A 39 -25.64 -8.40 -0.32
CA ILE A 39 -25.09 -7.16 0.25
C ILE A 39 -24.06 -6.60 -0.71
N ASP A 40 -24.22 -5.34 -1.08
CA ASP A 40 -23.19 -4.55 -1.76
C ASP A 40 -22.56 -3.57 -0.78
N LEU A 41 -21.23 -3.47 -0.84
CA LEU A 41 -20.42 -2.74 0.13
C LEU A 41 -19.33 -1.96 -0.58
N GLU A 42 -19.52 -0.65 -0.65
CA GLU A 42 -18.54 0.28 -1.23
C GLU A 42 -17.90 1.12 -0.14
N PHE A 43 -16.57 1.25 -0.19
CA PHE A 43 -15.83 2.21 0.62
C PHE A 43 -14.95 3.10 -0.26
N SER A 44 -14.97 4.40 0.02
CA SER A 44 -13.99 5.34 -0.53
C SER A 44 -13.38 6.19 0.57
N PHE A 45 -12.10 6.54 0.40
CA PHE A 45 -11.41 7.48 1.27
C PHE A 45 -10.46 8.37 0.46
N THR A 46 -10.22 9.56 1.00
CA THR A 46 -9.24 10.51 0.46
C THR A 46 -8.15 10.73 1.51
N ILE A 47 -6.90 10.69 1.08
CA ILE A 47 -5.73 11.06 1.89
C ILE A 47 -5.21 12.40 1.37
N GLU A 48 -5.04 13.36 2.27
CA GLU A 48 -4.27 14.57 1.99
C GLU A 48 -2.81 14.36 2.35
N TRP A 49 -1.92 14.99 1.58
CA TRP A 49 -0.47 14.80 1.71
C TRP A 49 0.22 16.13 1.96
N GLU A 50 1.36 16.07 2.63
CA GLU A 50 2.24 17.22 2.83
C GLU A 50 3.72 16.79 2.73
N PRO A 51 4.61 17.68 2.26
CA PRO A 51 6.04 17.40 2.24
C PRO A 51 6.55 16.98 3.62
N LEU A 52 7.30 15.88 3.68
CA LEU A 52 8.04 15.52 4.87
C LEU A 52 9.31 16.36 4.92
N TYR A 53 9.46 17.21 5.94
CA TYR A 53 10.66 18.04 6.12
C TYR A 53 11.62 17.42 7.14
N ARG A 54 12.92 17.62 6.92
CA ARG A 54 14.00 17.37 7.88
C ARG A 54 14.91 18.59 7.98
N THR A 55 15.69 18.65 9.05
CA THR A 55 16.77 19.61 9.18
C THR A 55 18.03 19.01 8.56
N ASP A 56 18.72 19.77 7.71
CA ASP A 56 20.01 19.35 7.15
C ASP A 56 21.19 19.68 8.09
N PRO A 57 22.42 19.24 7.78
CA PRO A 57 23.59 19.55 8.61
C PRO A 57 23.89 21.05 8.77
N ASP A 58 23.38 21.89 7.87
CA ASP A 58 23.55 23.35 7.90
C ASP A 58 22.45 24.04 8.74
N GLY A 59 21.46 23.28 9.23
CA GLY A 59 20.35 23.77 10.04
C GLY A 59 19.12 24.21 9.24
N GLU A 60 19.12 24.01 7.93
CA GLU A 60 18.05 24.43 7.04
C GLU A 60 16.93 23.39 6.95
N SER A 61 15.70 23.87 6.77
CA SER A 61 14.54 23.00 6.58
C SER A 61 14.46 22.55 5.12
N VAL A 62 14.79 21.30 4.86
CA VAL A 62 14.78 20.70 3.51
C VAL A 62 13.78 19.54 3.43
N GLN A 63 13.21 19.31 2.25
CA GLN A 63 12.33 18.17 2.05
C GLN A 63 13.13 16.86 2.14
N GLN A 64 12.58 15.88 2.84
CA GLN A 64 13.08 14.52 2.94
C GLN A 64 13.07 13.86 1.56
N THR A 65 14.10 13.08 1.29
CA THR A 65 14.20 12.30 0.07
C THR A 65 14.39 10.81 0.34
N ALA A 66 13.97 9.98 -0.61
CA ALA A 66 14.15 8.55 -0.59
C ALA A 66 15.19 8.11 -1.61
N SER A 67 15.85 6.99 -1.31
CA SER A 67 16.57 6.19 -2.28
C SER A 67 15.85 4.86 -2.43
N TYR A 68 15.55 4.44 -3.65
CA TYR A 68 15.10 3.06 -3.87
C TYR A 68 16.18 2.27 -4.60
N ILE A 69 16.20 0.98 -4.30
CA ILE A 69 17.06 0.00 -4.92
C ILE A 69 16.14 -1.13 -5.36
N TYR A 70 16.17 -1.45 -6.65
CA TYR A 70 15.60 -2.71 -7.10
C TYR A 70 16.52 -3.82 -6.64
N SER A 71 15.98 -4.67 -5.79
CA SER A 71 16.68 -5.85 -5.31
C SER A 71 16.14 -7.07 -6.05
N VAL A 72 16.99 -8.08 -6.08
CA VAL A 72 16.78 -9.39 -6.70
C VAL A 72 17.03 -9.45 -8.22
N PHE A 73 16.43 -8.63 -9.12
CA PHE A 73 16.56 -8.93 -10.57
C PHE A 73 16.63 -7.77 -11.59
N TYR A 74 16.30 -6.52 -11.25
CA TYR A 74 16.65 -5.34 -12.03
C TYR A 74 17.72 -4.57 -11.26
N GLN A 75 18.88 -4.26 -11.87
CA GLN A 75 19.88 -3.40 -11.21
C GLN A 75 19.62 -1.96 -11.60
N GLY A 76 18.90 -1.25 -10.73
CA GLY A 76 18.61 0.15 -10.90
C GLY A 76 18.24 0.78 -9.57
N GLY A 77 18.47 2.07 -9.46
CA GLY A 77 18.12 2.84 -8.29
C GLY A 77 18.00 4.30 -8.66
N GLN A 78 17.23 5.02 -7.86
CA GLN A 78 17.13 6.46 -7.95
C GLN A 78 17.23 7.00 -6.53
N THR A 79 17.91 8.14 -6.41
CA THR A 79 18.09 8.85 -5.16
C THR A 79 17.49 10.25 -5.28
N GLY A 80 17.24 10.90 -4.15
CA GLY A 80 16.75 12.27 -4.15
C GLY A 80 15.25 12.40 -4.46
N LEU A 81 14.50 11.31 -4.40
CA LEU A 81 13.06 11.35 -4.66
C LEU A 81 12.30 12.01 -3.51
N PRO A 82 11.50 13.05 -3.76
CA PRO A 82 10.77 13.73 -2.70
C PRO A 82 9.80 12.79 -1.97
N VAL A 83 9.77 12.91 -0.64
CA VAL A 83 8.85 12.18 0.23
C VAL A 83 7.77 13.11 0.75
N GLU A 84 6.54 12.61 0.74
CA GLU A 84 5.40 13.21 1.42
C GLU A 84 4.91 12.27 2.53
N LYS A 85 4.28 12.86 3.54
CA LYS A 85 3.55 12.14 4.59
C LYS A 85 2.07 12.43 4.48
N ALA A 86 1.26 11.44 4.86
CA ALA A 86 -0.17 11.62 4.95
C ALA A 86 -0.50 12.55 6.14
N LYS A 87 -1.31 13.58 5.89
CA LYS A 87 -1.75 14.51 6.94
C LYS A 87 -2.61 13.77 7.98
N GLY A 88 -2.28 13.96 9.26
CA GLY A 88 -2.98 13.27 10.36
C GLY A 88 -2.56 11.82 10.57
N VAL A 89 -1.54 11.33 9.85
CA VAL A 89 -1.09 9.93 9.88
C VAL A 89 0.42 9.86 9.94
N ASP A 90 0.94 9.47 11.09
CA ASP A 90 2.39 9.51 11.31
C ASP A 90 3.15 8.36 10.64
N ILE A 91 2.45 7.34 10.15
CA ILE A 91 3.07 6.10 9.67
C ILE A 91 2.96 5.89 8.16
N ILE A 92 2.23 6.74 7.41
CA ILE A 92 2.00 6.57 5.98
C ILE A 92 2.70 7.67 5.20
N PHE A 93 3.48 7.24 4.23
CA PHE A 93 4.34 8.09 3.41
C PHE A 93 4.21 7.71 1.95
N MET A 94 4.61 8.61 1.06
CA MET A 94 4.77 8.31 -0.36
C MET A 94 6.04 8.91 -0.94
N VAL A 95 6.53 8.28 -1.99
CA VAL A 95 7.55 8.81 -2.90
C VAL A 95 6.84 9.33 -4.16
N LEU A 96 7.04 10.59 -4.56
CA LEU A 96 6.23 11.24 -5.60
C LEU A 96 6.55 10.85 -7.05
N ASP A 97 7.82 10.59 -7.36
CA ASP A 97 8.30 10.42 -8.74
C ASP A 97 9.00 9.07 -8.94
N TRP A 98 8.42 8.03 -8.35
CA TRP A 98 8.97 6.69 -8.47
C TRP A 98 8.57 6.05 -9.81
N GLY A 99 9.52 5.41 -10.50
CA GLY A 99 9.22 4.61 -11.70
C GLY A 99 8.63 5.39 -12.88
N GLY A 100 8.93 6.69 -13.02
CA GLY A 100 8.41 7.54 -14.10
C GLY A 100 7.11 8.26 -13.78
N GLY A 101 6.98 8.78 -12.55
CA GLY A 101 5.83 9.58 -12.10
C GLY A 101 4.73 8.81 -11.37
N VAL A 102 4.99 7.58 -10.91
CA VAL A 102 4.04 6.80 -10.11
C VAL A 102 4.29 7.08 -8.63
N PRO A 103 3.28 7.50 -7.85
CA PRO A 103 3.43 7.63 -6.41
C PRO A 103 3.55 6.24 -5.77
N LEU A 104 4.63 6.02 -5.01
CA LEU A 104 4.85 4.76 -4.30
C LEU A 104 4.60 4.96 -2.80
N MET A 105 3.58 4.32 -2.26
CA MET A 105 3.23 4.41 -0.85
C MET A 105 4.00 3.39 -0.01
N PHE A 106 4.38 3.78 1.20
CA PHE A 106 5.05 2.92 2.16
C PHE A 106 4.72 3.33 3.59
N LYS A 107 5.02 2.44 4.54
CA LYS A 107 4.84 2.67 5.97
C LYS A 107 6.19 2.80 6.65
N ILE A 108 6.31 3.73 7.59
CA ILE A 108 7.38 3.74 8.59
C ILE A 108 6.71 3.53 9.95
N ASP A 109 6.99 2.40 10.59
CA ASP A 109 6.51 2.12 11.95
C ASP A 109 7.40 2.81 12.99
N LYS A 110 6.97 2.84 14.26
CA LYS A 110 7.67 3.55 15.37
C LYS A 110 9.12 3.11 15.59
N ASP A 111 9.44 1.86 15.21
CA ASP A 111 10.78 1.29 15.33
C ASP A 111 11.62 1.50 14.04
N ASN A 112 11.21 2.47 13.20
CA ASN A 112 11.79 2.75 11.88
C ASN A 112 11.77 1.57 10.88
N LYS A 113 11.00 0.51 11.18
CA LYS A 113 10.71 -0.56 10.22
C LYS A 113 9.94 0.06 9.04
N VAL A 114 10.46 -0.14 7.84
CA VAL A 114 9.79 0.29 6.62
C VAL A 114 9.14 -0.89 5.93
N THR A 115 7.88 -0.72 5.54
CA THR A 115 7.11 -1.73 4.80
C THR A 115 6.50 -1.09 3.57
N VAL A 116 6.71 -1.70 2.41
CA VAL A 116 6.10 -1.29 1.14
C VAL A 116 5.03 -2.32 0.80
N PRO A 117 3.74 -2.03 1.06
CA PRO A 117 2.67 -2.96 0.75
C PRO A 117 2.54 -3.18 -0.76
N ALA A 118 1.95 -4.32 -1.11
CA ALA A 118 1.54 -4.61 -2.48
C ALA A 118 0.62 -3.51 -3.02
N GLN A 119 1.03 -2.90 -4.13
CA GLN A 119 0.25 -1.88 -4.82
C GLN A 119 0.40 -2.03 -6.33
N SER A 120 -0.68 -1.80 -7.06
CA SER A 120 -0.61 -1.78 -8.53
C SER A 120 0.08 -0.51 -8.99
N ILE A 121 0.91 -0.62 -10.03
CA ILE A 121 1.57 0.53 -10.65
C ILE A 121 0.75 1.13 -11.80
N GLY A 122 -0.48 0.63 -12.03
CA GLY A 122 -1.37 1.09 -13.10
C GLY A 122 -1.00 0.60 -14.50
N TYR A 123 0.16 -0.05 -14.68
CA TYR A 123 0.55 -0.66 -15.93
C TYR A 123 -0.12 -2.03 -16.12
N PHE A 124 -0.82 -2.18 -17.23
CA PHE A 124 -1.46 -3.44 -17.63
C PHE A 124 -0.55 -4.20 -18.59
N PHE A 125 -0.15 -5.41 -18.22
CA PHE A 125 0.67 -6.27 -19.06
C PHE A 125 -0.21 -7.21 -19.88
N SER A 126 -0.21 -7.00 -21.20
CA SER A 126 -1.12 -7.71 -22.12
C SER A 126 -0.88 -9.21 -22.18
N ASP A 127 0.37 -9.65 -22.06
CA ASP A 127 0.74 -11.04 -22.32
C ASP A 127 0.26 -11.99 -21.22
N SER A 128 0.16 -11.49 -19.98
CA SER A 128 -0.46 -12.22 -18.86
C SER A 128 -1.83 -11.67 -18.45
N ASN A 129 -2.38 -10.72 -19.21
CA ASN A 129 -3.72 -10.14 -19.04
C ASN A 129 -4.00 -9.67 -17.59
N GLU A 130 -3.05 -8.97 -17.00
CA GLU A 130 -3.13 -8.51 -15.61
C GLU A 130 -2.32 -7.24 -15.35
N TYR A 131 -2.58 -6.60 -14.21
CA TYR A 131 -1.83 -5.44 -13.77
C TYR A 131 -0.54 -5.85 -13.06
N ILE A 132 0.52 -5.07 -13.27
CA ILE A 132 1.77 -5.21 -12.53
C ILE A 132 1.62 -4.62 -11.15
N TYR A 133 2.20 -5.31 -10.18
CA TYR A 133 2.31 -4.90 -8.78
C TYR A 133 3.76 -4.65 -8.40
N VAL A 134 3.92 -3.82 -7.37
CA VAL A 134 5.18 -3.60 -6.67
C VAL A 134 4.97 -3.76 -5.17
N SER A 135 5.96 -4.31 -4.48
CA SER A 135 6.06 -4.30 -3.03
C SER A 135 7.51 -4.43 -2.58
N ASP A 136 7.73 -4.43 -1.27
CA ASP A 136 8.97 -4.98 -0.74
C ASP A 136 8.98 -6.51 -0.86
N ILE A 137 10.18 -7.10 -0.74
CA ILE A 137 10.40 -8.54 -0.95
C ILE A 137 9.70 -9.40 0.10
N ALA A 138 9.68 -8.96 1.36
CA ALA A 138 9.02 -9.70 2.43
C ALA A 138 7.50 -9.73 2.22
N GLN A 139 6.90 -8.60 1.79
CA GLN A 139 5.48 -8.53 1.45
C GLN A 139 5.13 -9.37 0.22
N TYR A 140 5.99 -9.40 -0.80
CA TYR A 140 5.79 -10.24 -1.98
C TYR A 140 5.78 -11.73 -1.62
N LEU A 141 6.76 -12.16 -0.82
CA LEU A 141 6.90 -13.56 -0.41
C LEU A 141 5.95 -13.97 0.73
N GLY A 142 5.35 -13.00 1.43
CA GLY A 142 4.57 -13.24 2.63
C GLY A 142 5.40 -13.76 3.81
N ASP A 143 6.70 -13.44 3.85
CA ASP A 143 7.64 -13.92 4.86
C ASP A 143 8.53 -12.78 5.38
N ASP A 144 8.24 -12.33 6.61
CA ASP A 144 8.99 -11.30 7.32
C ASP A 144 10.47 -11.66 7.56
N SER A 145 10.87 -12.94 7.47
CA SER A 145 12.27 -13.36 7.61
C SER A 145 13.18 -12.73 6.54
N TYR A 146 12.61 -12.36 5.38
CA TYR A 146 13.34 -11.75 4.28
C TYR A 146 13.76 -10.30 4.55
N TYR A 147 13.17 -9.62 5.53
CA TYR A 147 13.67 -8.31 5.99
C TYR A 147 15.12 -8.38 6.51
N ARG A 148 15.61 -9.56 6.91
CA ARG A 148 17.01 -9.73 7.30
C ARG A 148 17.99 -9.58 6.13
N ASN A 149 17.59 -10.02 4.94
CA ASN A 149 18.45 -10.03 3.75
C ASN A 149 18.17 -8.83 2.84
N PHE A 150 16.93 -8.35 2.83
CA PHE A 150 16.48 -7.25 2.00
C PHE A 150 15.64 -6.24 2.81
N PRO A 151 16.25 -5.56 3.80
CA PRO A 151 15.52 -4.61 4.64
C PRO A 151 15.13 -3.36 3.86
N CYS A 152 13.87 -2.96 3.92
CA CYS A 152 13.54 -1.55 3.75
C CYS A 152 13.75 -0.85 5.10
N TYR A 153 14.44 0.29 5.12
CA TYR A 153 14.72 0.98 6.39
C TYR A 153 14.79 2.49 6.23
N TYR A 154 14.51 3.19 7.33
CA TYR A 154 14.79 4.60 7.53
C TYR A 154 15.81 4.73 8.67
N ASP A 155 16.89 5.48 8.48
CA ASP A 155 17.91 5.69 9.51
C ASP A 155 17.45 6.66 10.63
N GLY A 156 16.27 7.27 10.49
CA GLY A 156 15.74 8.26 11.42
C GLY A 156 16.17 9.69 11.12
N GLU A 157 17.03 9.89 10.11
CA GLU A 157 17.57 11.20 9.76
C GLU A 157 17.37 11.50 8.28
N GLN A 158 18.14 10.86 7.39
CA GLN A 158 18.19 11.18 5.97
C GLN A 158 17.98 9.98 5.07
N THR A 159 18.48 8.81 5.43
CA THR A 159 18.57 7.66 4.54
C THR A 159 17.33 6.81 4.65
N LEU A 160 16.48 6.88 3.64
CA LEU A 160 15.38 5.95 3.42
C LEU A 160 15.72 5.04 2.24
N VAL A 161 15.79 3.72 2.48
CA VAL A 161 16.07 2.70 1.46
C VAL A 161 14.87 1.80 1.28
N LEU A 162 14.43 1.66 0.03
CA LEU A 162 13.34 0.75 -0.38
C LEU A 162 13.90 -0.37 -1.26
N ASN A 163 13.71 -1.62 -0.84
CA ASN A 163 14.08 -2.83 -1.57
C ASN A 163 12.84 -3.42 -2.26
N LEU A 164 12.71 -3.18 -3.56
CA LEU A 164 11.46 -3.39 -4.30
C LEU A 164 11.53 -4.53 -5.30
N VAL A 165 10.39 -5.20 -5.52
CA VAL A 165 10.18 -6.24 -6.54
C VAL A 165 8.92 -5.94 -7.36
N TYR A 166 9.02 -6.11 -8.68
CA TYR A 166 7.87 -6.10 -9.59
C TYR A 166 7.38 -7.52 -9.83
N TYR A 167 6.06 -7.69 -9.80
CA TYR A 167 5.46 -9.00 -10.02
C TYR A 167 4.06 -8.88 -10.57
N VAL A 168 3.65 -9.97 -11.18
CA VAL A 168 2.30 -10.29 -11.57
C VAL A 168 1.84 -11.52 -10.78
N LYS A 169 0.60 -11.98 -10.96
CA LYS A 169 0.04 -13.07 -10.16
C LYS A 169 0.78 -14.40 -10.38
N ASP A 170 1.26 -14.63 -11.60
CA ASP A 170 1.98 -15.84 -12.00
C ASP A 170 3.49 -15.81 -11.66
N GLY A 171 3.98 -14.73 -11.05
CA GLY A 171 5.37 -14.62 -10.63
C GLY A 171 5.98 -13.25 -10.90
N ILE A 172 7.30 -13.20 -10.92
CA ILE A 172 8.05 -11.95 -11.04
C ILE A 172 7.93 -11.39 -12.47
N PHE A 173 7.81 -10.07 -12.57
CA PHE A 173 7.77 -9.32 -13.83
C PHE A 173 9.16 -8.72 -14.10
N ASN A 174 9.72 -8.97 -15.28
CA ASN A 174 11.04 -8.48 -15.73
C ASN A 174 10.91 -7.48 -16.87
#